data_AF-A0A4D6MJD5-F1
#
_entry.id   AF-A0A4D6MJD5-F1
#
_cell.length_a   1.000
_cell.length_b   1.000
_cell.length_c   1.000
_cell.angle_alpha   90.00
_cell.angle_beta   90.00
_cell.angle_gamma   90.00
#
_symmetry.space_group_name_H-M   'P 1'
#
loop_
_entity.id
_entity.type
_entity.pdbx_description
1 polymer ?
#
loop_
_entity_poly.entity_id
_entity_poly.type
_entity_poly.pdbx_seq_one_letter_code
_entity_poly.pdbx_strand_id
1 'polypeptide(L)' 'MKVKDGAVDVEDINESIIEKELETKCTEFPNPGLLIRTSGELRDFLFDLFSDRVILITSLIMSRFFRDAYSNTMTLK' A
#
# COMPACT_ATOMS: atom_id res chain seq x y z
N MET A 1 -8.42 9.13 -23.22
CA MET A 1 -8.80 7.97 -22.38
C MET A 1 -8.42 6.74 -23.17
N LYS A 2 -7.41 5.96 -22.76
CA LYS A 2 -6.69 5.00 -23.63
C LYS A 2 -7.59 4.07 -24.47
N VAL A 3 -8.68 3.59 -23.90
CA VAL A 3 -9.70 2.80 -24.64
C VAL A 3 -10.48 3.66 -25.65
N LYS A 4 -10.94 4.86 -25.26
CA LYS A 4 -11.60 5.81 -26.19
C LYS A 4 -10.68 6.27 -27.31
N ASP A 5 -9.39 6.34 -27.05
CA ASP A 5 -8.38 6.78 -28.01
C ASP A 5 -7.91 5.63 -28.92
N GLY A 6 -8.45 4.41 -28.73
CA GLY A 6 -8.07 3.20 -29.49
C GLY A 6 -6.66 2.68 -29.18
N ALA A 7 -6.04 3.16 -28.10
CA ALA A 7 -4.67 2.79 -27.72
C ALA A 7 -4.58 1.49 -26.91
N VAL A 8 -5.71 1.01 -26.37
CA VAL A 8 -5.86 -0.26 -25.64
C VAL A 8 -7.24 -0.83 -25.96
N ASP A 9 -7.30 -2.09 -26.39
CA ASP A 9 -8.58 -2.79 -26.56
C ASP A 9 -9.12 -3.27 -25.21
N VAL A 10 -10.44 -3.35 -25.11
CA VAL A 10 -11.12 -3.76 -23.85
C VAL A 10 -10.71 -5.18 -23.44
N GLU A 11 -10.52 -6.06 -24.41
CA GLU A 11 -10.12 -7.45 -24.20
C GLU A 11 -8.68 -7.60 -23.68
N ASP A 12 -7.84 -6.58 -23.88
CA ASP A 12 -6.46 -6.58 -23.41
C ASP A 12 -6.35 -6.14 -21.94
N ILE A 13 -7.43 -5.60 -21.35
CA ILE A 13 -7.44 -5.10 -19.98
C ILE A 13 -7.29 -6.28 -19.00
N ASN A 14 -6.15 -6.30 -18.32
CA ASN A 14 -5.83 -7.27 -17.28
C ASN A 14 -5.14 -6.59 -16.09
N GLU A 15 -4.82 -7.37 -15.06
CA GLU A 15 -4.17 -6.90 -13.82
C GLU A 15 -2.89 -6.10 -14.10
N SER A 16 -2.05 -6.53 -15.05
CA SER A 16 -0.80 -5.83 -15.39
C SER A 16 -1.04 -4.44 -15.99
N ILE A 17 -2.09 -4.28 -16.80
CA ILE A 17 -2.47 -2.97 -17.33
C ILE A 17 -2.99 -2.09 -16.20
N ILE A 18 -3.80 -2.63 -15.30
CA ILE A 18 -4.32 -1.88 -14.15
C ILE A 18 -3.16 -1.37 -13.27
N GLU A 19 -2.22 -2.25 -12.90
CA GLU A 19 -1.04 -1.89 -12.10
C GLU A 19 -0.21 -0.75 -12.72
N LYS A 20 -0.05 -0.74 -14.04
CA LYS A 20 0.71 0.30 -14.77
C LYS A 20 -0.03 1.64 -14.87
N GLU A 21 -1.33 1.66 -14.58
CA GLU A 21 -2.11 2.90 -14.55
C GLU A 21 -2.34 3.44 -13.14
N LEU A 22 -2.14 2.63 -12.08
CA LEU A 22 -2.22 3.07 -10.69
C LEU A 22 -1.22 4.20 -10.39
N GLU A 23 -1.56 5.05 -9.41
CA GLU A 23 -0.67 6.11 -8.94
C GLU A 23 0.63 5.56 -8.31
N THR A 24 0.60 4.32 -7.81
CA THR A 24 1.74 3.63 -7.19
C THR A 24 2.83 3.24 -8.19
N LYS A 25 2.58 3.30 -9.51
CA LYS A 25 3.56 2.93 -10.56
C LYS A 25 4.88 3.71 -10.52
N CYS A 26 4.92 4.86 -9.85
CA CYS A 26 6.10 5.70 -9.74
C CYS A 26 7.01 5.33 -8.56
N THR A 27 6.63 4.36 -7.74
CA THR A 27 7.43 3.90 -6.60
C THR A 27 8.21 2.63 -6.95
N GLU A 28 9.35 2.43 -6.31
CA GLU A 28 10.14 1.20 -6.46
C GLU A 28 9.39 -0.04 -5.96
N PHE A 29 8.50 0.16 -4.98
CA PHE A 29 7.66 -0.87 -4.39
C PHE A 29 6.19 -0.43 -4.51
N PRO A 30 5.56 -0.61 -5.69
CA PRO A 30 4.15 -0.26 -5.89
C PRO A 30 3.22 -1.07 -4.99
N ASN A 31 3.74 -2.21 -4.52
CA ASN A 31 3.10 -3.10 -3.60
C ASN A 31 3.96 -3.37 -2.34
N PRO A 32 3.78 -2.66 -1.22
CA PRO A 32 4.48 -2.98 0.03
C PRO A 32 4.07 -4.35 0.57
N GLY A 33 5.06 -5.19 0.90
CA GLY A 33 4.81 -6.51 1.52
C GLY A 33 4.28 -6.44 2.97
N LEU A 34 4.34 -5.28 3.62
CA LEU A 34 3.90 -5.07 5.01
C LEU A 34 3.09 -3.77 5.12
N LEU A 35 1.90 -3.85 5.70
CA LEU A 35 1.08 -2.70 6.07
C LEU A 35 0.92 -2.65 7.60
N ILE A 36 1.34 -1.55 8.22
CA ILE A 36 1.18 -1.34 9.66
C ILE A 36 0.00 -0.40 9.89
N ARG A 37 -0.97 -0.84 10.69
CA ARG A 37 -2.13 -0.06 11.08
C ARG A 37 -2.12 0.21 12.57
N THR A 38 -2.18 1.49 12.93
CA THR A 38 -2.20 1.96 14.32
C THR A 38 -3.63 2.13 14.84
N SER A 39 -3.76 2.39 16.14
CA SER A 39 -5.03 2.66 16.85
C SER A 39 -5.97 1.46 17.06
N GLY A 40 -5.52 0.22 16.78
CA GLY A 40 -6.26 -1.01 17.13
C GLY A 40 -7.47 -1.29 16.25
N GLU A 41 -7.60 -0.58 15.13
CA GLU A 41 -8.80 -0.61 14.29
C GLU A 41 -8.75 -1.74 13.26
N LEU A 42 -9.65 -2.72 13.41
CA LEU A 42 -9.84 -3.81 12.44
C LEU A 42 -11.02 -3.47 11.53
N ARG A 43 -10.73 -2.76 10.43
CA ARG A 43 -11.73 -2.39 9.41
C ARG A 43 -11.13 -2.60 8.03
N ASP A 44 -11.91 -3.16 7.11
CA ASP A 44 -11.57 -3.32 5.68
C ASP A 44 -11.65 -1.95 4.99
N PHE A 45 -10.77 -1.02 5.38
CA PHE A 45 -10.69 0.27 4.73
C PHE A 45 -9.68 0.17 3.60
N LEU A 46 -10.21 0.24 2.38
CA LEU A 46 -9.58 0.15 1.08
C LEU A 46 -8.26 0.95 1.00
N PHE A 47 -7.15 0.34 1.37
CA PHE A 47 -5.80 0.83 1.08
C PHE A 47 -5.08 -0.30 0.35
N ASP A 48 -5.21 -0.32 -0.97
CA ASP A 48 -4.76 -1.37 -1.90
C ASP A 48 -5.44 -2.74 -1.74
N LEU A 49 -6.67 -2.86 -2.23
CA LEU A 49 -7.39 -4.13 -2.33
C LEU A 49 -6.72 -5.15 -3.30
N PHE A 50 -5.83 -4.67 -4.17
CA PHE A 50 -5.21 -5.45 -5.24
C PHE A 50 -3.92 -6.17 -4.83
N SER A 51 -3.66 -6.32 -3.53
CA SER A 51 -2.37 -6.83 -3.08
C SER A 51 -2.44 -7.87 -1.96
N ASP A 52 -1.67 -8.94 -2.15
CA ASP A 52 -1.22 -9.84 -1.10
C ASP A 52 -0.25 -9.13 -0.13
N ARG A 53 -0.74 -8.76 1.07
CA ARG A 53 0.06 -8.12 2.12
C ARG A 53 -0.11 -8.78 3.47
N VAL A 54 0.93 -8.69 4.30
CA VAL A 54 0.81 -8.94 5.74
C VAL A 54 0.36 -7.66 6.42
N ILE A 55 -0.72 -7.73 7.19
CA ILE A 55 -1.25 -6.60 7.97
C ILE A 55 -0.91 -6.78 9.45
N LEU A 56 -0.20 -5.82 10.03
CA LEU A 56 0.04 -5.74 11.47
C LEU A 56 -0.82 -4.62 12.07
N ILE A 57 -1.71 -4.98 13.00
CA ILE A 57 -2.56 -4.03 13.72
C ILE A 57 -2.02 -3.85 15.14
N THR A 58 -1.79 -2.60 15.55
CA THR A 58 -1.35 -2.24 16.90
C THR A 58 -2.31 -1.24 17.54
N SER A 59 -2.53 -1.36 18.86
CA SER A 59 -3.32 -0.41 19.65
C SER A 59 -2.58 0.90 19.92
N LEU A 60 -1.28 0.99 19.61
CA LEU A 60 -0.53 2.23 19.70
C LEU A 60 -1.11 3.27 18.75
N ILE A 61 -1.30 4.50 19.24
CA ILE A 61 -1.60 5.65 18.38
C ILE A 61 -0.38 6.01 17.52
N MET A 62 -0.61 6.58 16.34
CA MET A 62 0.45 6.84 15.35
C MET A 62 1.65 7.63 15.92
N SER A 63 1.40 8.67 16.72
CA SER A 63 2.46 9.48 17.33
C SER A 63 3.33 8.69 18.31
N ARG A 64 2.77 7.69 18.98
CA ARG A 64 3.49 6.82 19.91
C ARG A 64 4.23 5.71 19.16
N PHE A 65 3.60 5.13 18.15
CA PHE A 65 4.26 4.16 17.27
C PHE A 65 5.54 4.74 16.68
N PHE A 66 5.50 5.94 16.10
CA PHE A 66 6.70 6.59 15.57
C PHE A 66 7.74 6.84 16.66
N ARG A 67 7.35 7.38 17.82
CA ARG A 67 8.29 7.62 18.93
C ARG A 67 9.04 6.35 19.33
N ASP A 68 8.32 5.24 19.49
CA ASP A 68 8.90 3.99 19.95
C ASP A 68 9.78 3.36 18.84
N ALA A 69 9.35 3.45 17.57
CA ALA A 69 10.14 2.97 16.43
C ALA A 69 11.46 3.74 16.24
N TYR A 70 11.43 5.07 16.36
CA TYR A 70 12.64 5.91 16.32
C TYR A 70 13.56 5.71 17.53
N SER A 71 12.99 5.49 18.72
CA SER A 71 13.80 5.23 19.91
C SER A 71 14.54 3.90 19.80
N ASN A 72 13.88 2.85 19.31
CA ASN A 72 14.50 1.53 19.14
C ASN A 72 15.60 1.52 18.06
N THR A 73 15.50 2.36 17.02
CA THR A 73 16.56 2.52 16.01
C THR A 73 17.76 3.31 16.53
N MET A 74 17.58 4.18 17.52
CA MET A 74 18.69 4.87 18.20
C MET A 74 19.42 4.00 19.23
N THR A 75 18.76 2.99 19.82
CA THR A 75 19.39 2.07 20.79
C THR A 75 20.23 0.97 20.12
N LEU A 76 20.19 0.85 18.79
CA LEU A 76 20.95 -0.12 18.00
C LEU A 76 22.24 0.47 17.37
N LYS A 77 22.82 1.51 18.00
CA LYS A 77 24.16 2.03 17.67
C LYS A 77 25.15 1.76 18.79
#